data_AF-A0A7X3ZGY9-F1
#
_entry.id   AF-A0A7X3ZGY9-F1
#
_cell.length_a   1.000
_cell.length_b   1.000
_cell.length_c   1.000
_cell.angle_alpha   90.00
_cell.angle_beta   90.00
_cell.angle_gamma   90.00
#
_symmetry.space_group_name_H-M   'P 1'
#
loop_
_entity.id
_entity.type
_entity.pdbx_description
1 polymer ?
#
loop_
_entity_poly.entity_id
_entity_poly.type
_entity_poly.pdbx_seq_one_letter_code
_entity_poly.pdbx_strand_id
1 'polypeptide(L)'
;MKAYTTPLGLVGAALMVAGGLAYLLNAESGSVGLFNLALGALMVAAAGLLNPALFRQYGRWLNAFWGGIMVFGIVAMVNFLGNRYPERFDLTEGRLHSLADLTVETLKALDRDV
;
A
#
# COMPACT_ATOMS: atom_id res chain seq x y z
N MET A 1 -19.62 -21.07 15.72
CA MET A 1 -19.58 -19.64 15.35
C MET A 1 -20.81 -18.98 15.95
N LYS A 2 -20.65 -18.01 16.84
CA LYS A 2 -21.79 -17.29 17.42
C LYS A 2 -22.30 -16.32 16.34
N ALA A 3 -23.47 -16.57 15.78
CA ALA A 3 -23.99 -15.83 14.61
C ALA A 3 -24.06 -14.30 14.82
N TYR A 4 -24.12 -13.84 16.07
CA TYR A 4 -24.16 -12.43 16.43
C TYR A 4 -22.82 -11.69 16.35
N THR A 5 -21.67 -12.37 16.30
CA THR A 5 -20.36 -11.67 16.29
C THR A 5 -20.10 -10.94 14.97
N THR A 6 -20.60 -11.47 13.85
CA THR A 6 -20.45 -10.87 12.52
C THR A 6 -21.26 -9.57 12.36
N PRO A 7 -22.58 -9.52 12.64
CA PRO A 7 -23.33 -8.27 12.57
C PRO A 7 -22.84 -7.25 13.61
N LEU A 8 -22.41 -7.69 14.80
CA LEU A 8 -21.81 -6.81 15.81
C LEU A 8 -20.55 -6.12 15.29
N GLY A 9 -19.65 -6.88 14.66
CA GLY A 9 -18.44 -6.34 14.05
C GLY A 9 -18.73 -5.39 12.89
N LEU A 10 -19.72 -5.70 12.04
CA LEU A 10 -20.12 -4.84 10.92
C LEU A 10 -20.73 -3.51 11.39
N VAL A 11 -21.63 -3.55 12.38
CA VAL A 11 -22.22 -2.35 12.97
C VAL A 11 -21.13 -1.50 13.64
N GLY A 12 -20.22 -2.13 14.39
CA GLY A 12 -19.07 -1.46 14.98
C GLY A 12 -18.19 -0.78 13.93
N ALA A 13 -17.87 -1.48 12.84
CA ALA A 13 -17.08 -0.93 11.74
C ALA A 13 -17.78 0.25 11.05
N ALA A 14 -19.08 0.13 10.79
CA ALA A 14 -19.88 1.21 10.20
C ALA A 14 -19.89 2.47 11.08
N LEU A 15 -20.07 2.30 12.40
CA LEU A 15 -19.99 3.40 13.36
C LEU A 15 -18.59 4.02 13.42
N MET A 16 -17.54 3.19 13.36
CA MET A 16 -16.16 3.67 13.37
C MET A 16 -15.87 4.53 12.13
N VAL A 17 -16.29 4.08 10.93
CA VAL A 17 -16.11 4.84 9.69
C VAL A 17 -16.95 6.11 9.69
N ALA A 18 -18.24 6.02 10.09
CA ALA A 18 -19.12 7.18 10.15
C ALA A 18 -18.64 8.23 11.16
N GLY A 19 -18.20 7.81 12.35
CA GLY A 19 -17.63 8.69 13.37
C GLY A 19 -16.34 9.34 12.93
N GLY A 20 -15.44 8.58 12.28
CA GLY A 20 -14.20 9.12 11.71
C GLY A 20 -14.43 10.12 10.59
N LEU A 21 -15.34 9.82 9.65
CA LEU A 21 -15.71 10.76 8.60
C LEU A 21 -16.38 12.01 9.16
N ALA A 22 -17.29 11.88 10.13
CA ALA A 22 -17.93 13.02 10.77
C ALA A 22 -16.90 13.93 11.47
N TYR A 23 -15.92 13.35 12.16
CA TYR A 23 -14.84 14.10 12.81
C TYR A 23 -13.95 14.83 11.79
N LEU A 24 -13.63 14.19 10.67
CA LEU A 24 -12.80 14.79 9.61
C LEU A 24 -13.53 15.88 8.83
N LEU A 25 -14.82 15.70 8.55
CA LEU A 25 -15.61 16.62 7.73
C LEU A 25 -16.15 17.80 8.54
N ASN A 26 -16.38 17.62 9.84
CA ASN A 26 -16.94 18.66 10.69
C ASN A 26 -16.28 18.62 12.08
N ALA A 27 -15.04 19.08 12.15
CA ALA A 27 -14.26 19.13 13.40
C ALA A 27 -14.91 20.05 14.47
N GLU A 28 -15.79 20.97 14.07
CA GLU A 28 -16.55 21.83 14.97
C GLU A 28 -17.76 21.13 15.62
N SER A 29 -18.18 19.96 15.11
CA SER A 29 -19.29 19.17 15.67
C SER A 29 -19.02 18.58 17.06
N GLY A 30 -17.86 18.87 17.65
CA GLY A 30 -17.50 18.52 19.01
C GLY A 30 -17.13 17.03 19.18
N SER A 31 -17.17 16.57 20.43
CA SER A 31 -16.73 15.24 20.83
C SER A 31 -17.61 14.08 20.34
N VAL A 32 -18.72 14.35 19.66
CA VAL A 32 -19.69 13.36 19.18
C VAL A 32 -19.08 12.44 18.12
N GLY A 33 -18.33 12.98 17.16
CA GLY A 33 -17.63 12.17 16.14
C GLY A 33 -16.58 11.25 16.76
N LEU A 34 -15.82 11.77 17.72
CA LEU A 34 -14.85 11.01 18.52
C LEU A 34 -15.50 9.90 19.34
N PHE A 35 -16.65 10.18 19.98
CA PHE A 35 -17.39 9.19 20.75
C PHE A 35 -17.90 8.04 19.86
N ASN A 36 -18.47 8.36 18.70
CA ASN A 36 -18.91 7.35 17.74
C ASN A 36 -17.75 6.50 17.19
N LEU A 37 -16.61 7.13 16.92
CA LEU A 37 -15.39 6.43 16.52
C LEU A 37 -14.94 5.46 17.62
N ALA A 38 -14.84 5.93 18.86
CA ALA A 38 -14.40 5.13 20.00
C ALA A 38 -15.36 3.96 20.29
N LEU A 39 -16.67 4.21 20.24
CA LEU A 39 -17.69 3.18 20.41
C LEU A 39 -17.62 2.13 19.30
N GLY A 40 -17.49 2.56 18.04
CA GLY A 40 -17.32 1.66 16.90
C GLY A 40 -16.06 0.79 17.03
N ALA A 41 -14.93 1.39 17.42
CA ALA A 41 -13.69 0.67 17.66
C ALA A 41 -13.81 -0.38 18.79
N LEU A 42 -14.48 -0.02 19.90
CA LEU A 42 -14.77 -0.96 20.99
C LEU A 42 -15.62 -2.14 20.54
N MET A 43 -16.66 -1.89 19.74
CA MET A 43 -17.52 -2.96 19.22
C MET A 43 -16.76 -3.91 18.28
N VAL A 44 -15.88 -3.39 17.43
CA VAL A 44 -15.00 -4.21 16.57
C VAL A 44 -14.04 -5.04 17.42
N ALA A 45 -13.41 -4.43 18.44
CA ALA A 45 -12.51 -5.13 19.36
C ALA A 45 -13.24 -6.24 20.14
N ALA A 46 -14.44 -5.96 20.65
CA ALA A 46 -15.29 -6.93 21.34
C ALA A 46 -15.66 -8.09 20.40
N ALA A 47 -16.04 -7.82 19.15
CA ALA A 47 -16.32 -8.86 18.16
C ALA A 47 -15.09 -9.74 17.87
N GLY A 48 -13.89 -9.15 17.80
CA GLY A 48 -12.63 -9.86 17.63
C GLY A 48 -12.24 -10.74 18.83
N LEU A 49 -12.42 -10.23 20.05
CA LEU A 49 -12.20 -11.00 21.29
C LEU A 49 -13.17 -12.17 21.43
N LEU A 50 -14.44 -11.97 21.06
CA LEU A 50 -15.47 -13.02 21.07
C LEU A 50 -15.27 -14.07 19.97
N ASN A 51 -14.58 -13.71 18.87
CA ASN A 51 -14.32 -14.61 17.75
C ASN A 51 -12.95 -14.34 17.10
N PRO A 52 -11.85 -14.87 17.67
CA PRO A 52 -10.50 -14.62 17.16
C PRO A 52 -10.26 -15.24 15.77
N ALA A 53 -11.02 -16.27 15.40
CA ALA A 53 -10.95 -16.86 14.06
C ALA A 53 -11.42 -15.87 12.98
N LEU A 54 -12.47 -15.09 13.28
CA LEU A 54 -12.98 -14.04 12.41
C LEU A 54 -11.91 -12.96 12.16
N PHE A 55 -11.20 -12.54 13.22
CA PHE A 55 -10.15 -11.52 13.11
C PHE A 55 -8.95 -12.01 12.28
N ARG A 56 -8.55 -13.28 12.44
CA ARG A 56 -7.51 -13.91 11.60
C ARG A 56 -7.94 -14.00 10.13
N GLN A 57 -9.19 -14.35 9.87
CA GLN A 57 -9.73 -14.41 8.51
C GLN A 57 -9.72 -13.03 7.85
N TYR A 58 -10.22 -12.00 8.52
CA TYR A 58 -10.17 -10.63 8.03
C TYR A 58 -8.74 -10.13 7.84
N GLY A 59 -7.82 -10.46 8.76
CA GLY A 59 -6.40 -10.11 8.64
C GLY A 59 -5.74 -10.73 7.40
N ARG A 60 -6.05 -12.00 7.07
CA ARG A 60 -5.56 -12.64 5.84
C ARG A 60 -6.10 -11.96 4.59
N TRP A 61 -7.38 -11.60 4.57
CA TRP A 61 -7.99 -10.89 3.45
C TRP A 61 -7.39 -9.49 3.27
N LEU A 62 -7.21 -8.75 4.36
CA LEU A 62 -6.62 -7.41 4.34
C LEU A 62 -5.16 -7.45 3.88
N ASN A 63 -4.38 -8.45 4.32
CA ASN A 63 -3.02 -8.68 3.85
C ASN A 63 -2.99 -8.96 2.34
N ALA A 64 -3.86 -9.86 1.85
CA ALA A 64 -3.95 -10.15 0.43
C ALA A 64 -4.34 -8.92 -0.41
N PHE A 65 -5.27 -8.10 0.10
CA PHE A 65 -5.68 -6.86 -0.54
C PHE A 65 -4.51 -5.86 -0.67
N TRP A 66 -3.81 -5.59 0.42
CA TRP A 66 -2.64 -4.69 0.41
C TRP A 66 -1.47 -5.26 -0.38
N GLY A 67 -1.25 -6.58 -0.31
CA GLY A 67 -0.27 -7.27 -1.14
C GLY A 67 -0.57 -7.09 -2.62
N GLY A 68 -1.83 -7.19 -3.03
CA GLY A 68 -2.28 -6.92 -4.40
C GLY A 68 -1.97 -5.48 -4.83
N ILE A 69 -2.36 -4.48 -4.02
CA ILE A 69 -2.04 -3.07 -4.29
C ILE A 69 -0.54 -2.87 -4.43
N MET A 70 0.27 -3.48 -3.56
CA MET A 70 1.72 -3.35 -3.59
C MET A 70 2.32 -3.95 -4.87
N VAL A 71 1.83 -5.11 -5.32
CA VAL A 71 2.23 -5.69 -6.61
C VAL A 71 1.90 -4.76 -7.77
N PHE A 72 0.68 -4.19 -7.82
CA PHE A 72 0.33 -3.20 -8.84
C PHE A 72 1.22 -1.95 -8.76
N GLY A 73 1.52 -1.48 -7.56
CA GLY A 73 2.44 -0.36 -7.33
C GLY A 73 3.84 -0.64 -7.85
N ILE A 74 4.38 -1.84 -7.61
CA ILE A 74 5.69 -2.26 -8.12
C ILE A 74 5.67 -2.32 -9.65
N VAL A 75 4.65 -2.94 -10.25
CA VAL A 75 4.55 -3.03 -11.72
C VAL A 75 4.47 -1.63 -12.33
N ALA A 76 3.64 -0.74 -11.77
CA ALA A 76 3.53 0.64 -12.21
C ALA A 76 4.87 1.39 -12.07
N MET A 77 5.57 1.20 -10.95
CA MET A 77 6.88 1.80 -10.71
C MET A 77 7.93 1.32 -11.72
N VAL A 78 8.03 0.01 -11.92
CA VAL A 78 8.96 -0.58 -12.91
C VAL A 78 8.63 -0.09 -14.32
N ASN A 79 7.35 -0.02 -14.68
CA ASN A 79 6.92 0.50 -15.97
C ASN A 79 7.32 1.98 -16.14
N PHE A 80 7.13 2.80 -15.11
CA PHE A 80 7.55 4.19 -15.10
C PHE A 80 9.07 4.34 -15.25
N LEU A 81 9.86 3.58 -14.48
CA LEU A 81 11.32 3.62 -14.55
C LEU A 81 11.82 3.19 -15.93
N GLY A 82 11.30 2.08 -16.47
CA GLY A 82 11.71 1.59 -17.80
C GLY A 82 11.38 2.59 -18.91
N ASN A 83 10.28 3.33 -18.80
CA ASN A 83 9.94 4.38 -19.74
C ASN A 83 10.80 5.66 -19.54
N ARG A 84 11.12 6.01 -18.30
CA ARG A 84 11.85 7.24 -17.96
C ARG A 84 13.37 7.13 -18.16
N TYR A 85 13.91 5.94 -17.93
CA TYR A 85 15.33 5.58 -18.03
C TYR A 85 15.47 4.33 -18.91
N PRO A 86 15.62 4.50 -20.23
CA PRO A 86 15.83 3.39 -21.15
C PRO A 86 17.28 2.91 -21.06
N GLU A 87 17.67 2.31 -19.92
CA GLU A 87 18.95 1.62 -19.80
C GLU A 87 18.94 0.38 -20.68
N ARG A 88 19.87 0.35 -21.63
CA ARG A 88 20.09 -0.78 -22.54
C ARG A 88 21.21 -1.63 -21.98
N PHE A 89 20.84 -2.66 -21.22
CA PHE A 89 21.79 -3.65 -20.75
C PHE A 89 22.08 -4.63 -21.90
N ASP A 90 23.33 -4.63 -22.35
CA ASP A 90 23.82 -5.63 -23.30
C ASP A 90 24.22 -6.91 -22.54
N LEU A 91 23.44 -7.96 -22.73
CA LEU A 91 23.65 -9.27 -22.09
C LEU A 91 24.45 -10.24 -22.97
N THR A 92 25.01 -9.79 -24.09
CA THR A 92 25.86 -10.63 -24.94
C THR A 92 27.21 -10.88 -24.27
N GLU A 93 27.76 -12.10 -24.43
CA GLU A 93 29.02 -12.51 -23.81
C GLU A 93 30.20 -11.59 -24.20
N GLY A 94 30.16 -11.03 -25.40
CA GLY A 94 31.14 -10.07 -25.91
C GLY A 94 30.75 -8.60 -25.81
N ARG A 95 29.59 -8.25 -25.22
CA ARG A 95 29.07 -6.87 -25.18
C ARG A 95 29.09 -6.17 -26.55
N LEU A 96 28.65 -6.88 -27.57
CA LEU A 96 28.77 -6.49 -28.98
C LEU A 96 28.04 -5.19 -29.35
N HIS A 97 27.08 -4.77 -28.53
CA HIS A 97 26.28 -3.55 -28.70
C HIS A 97 26.61 -2.49 -27.63
N SER A 98 27.70 -2.70 -26.89
CA SER A 98 28.23 -1.74 -25.92
C SER A 98 29.36 -0.93 -26.55
N LEU A 99 29.67 0.24 -25.97
CA LEU A 99 30.85 1.01 -26.38
C LEU A 99 32.12 0.19 -26.09
N ALA A 100 33.06 0.20 -27.03
CA ALA A 100 34.36 -0.42 -26.82
C ALA A 100 35.10 0.28 -25.66
N ASP A 101 35.90 -0.48 -24.90
CA ASP A 101 36.61 0.05 -23.73
C ASP A 101 37.46 1.28 -24.06
N LEU A 102 38.12 1.27 -25.22
CA LEU A 102 38.91 2.41 -25.71
C LEU A 102 38.05 3.66 -25.94
N THR A 103 36.83 3.51 -26.45
CA THR A 103 35.90 4.62 -26.66
C THR A 103 35.46 5.21 -25.32
N VAL A 104 35.20 4.36 -24.32
CA VAL A 104 34.85 4.80 -22.96
C VAL A 104 36.01 5.56 -22.31
N GLU A 105 37.23 5.07 -22.46
CA GLU A 105 38.43 5.72 -21.91
C GLU A 105 38.69 7.09 -22.56
N THR A 106 38.51 7.17 -23.89
CA THR A 106 38.66 8.43 -24.64
C THR A 106 37.61 9.46 -24.22
N LEU A 107 36.35 9.04 -24.01
CA LEU A 107 35.28 9.91 -23.52
C LEU A 107 35.55 10.40 -22.09
N LYS A 108 36.09 9.56 -21.21
CA LYS A 108 36.43 9.94 -19.83
C LYS A 108 37.60 10.93 -19.76
N ALA A 109 38.50 10.88 -20.74
CA ALA A 109 39.67 11.77 -20.81
C ALA A 109 39.34 13.16 -21.38
N LEU A 110 38.09 13.42 -21.77
CA LEU A 110 37.69 14.69 -22.37
C LEU A 110 37.37 15.73 -21.28
N ASP A 111 38.10 16.85 -21.28
CA ASP A 111 37.97 17.95 -20.30
C ASP A 111 36.65 18.75 -20.41
N ARG A 112 35.87 18.54 -21.47
CA ARG A 112 34.60 19.23 -21.71
C ARG A 112 33.59 18.28 -22.36
N ASP A 113 32.37 18.28 -21.82
CA ASP A 113 31.22 17.68 -22.50
C ASP A 113 30.90 18.45 -23.79
N VAL A 114 30.62 17.70 -24.86
CA VAL A 114 30.17 18.20 -26.18
C VAL A 114 28.70 17.90 -26.40
#